data_AF-A0A955U9B0-F1
#
_entry.id   AF-A0A955U9B0-F1
#
_cell.length_a   1.000
_cell.length_b   1.000
_cell.length_c   1.000
_cell.angle_alpha   90.00
_cell.angle_beta   90.00
_cell.angle_gamma   90.00
#
_symmetry.space_group_name_H-M   'P 1'
#
loop_
_entity.id
_entity.type
_entity.pdbx_description
1 polymer ?
#
loop_
_entity_poly.entity_id
_entity_poly.type
_entity_poly.pdbx_seq_one_letter_code
_entity_poly.pdbx_strand_id
1 'polypeptide(L)'
;MATLLERQSRFTLLVEVAGKDTVSVVNALIPQVRRLPLTLRRSLTWDRGMEMAAHKHLTVATKVKVYFCDPHSPWQWGTNENTNRLLRQYFPKGTDLARYSQADLDRVALRLNLIFPVARPRGISS
;
A
#
# COMPACT_ATOMS: atom_id res chain seq x y z
N MET A 1 -1.64 -5.93 9.59
CA MET A 1 -1.75 -4.80 8.64
C MET A 1 -1.25 -5.22 7.26
N ALA A 2 -1.75 -4.56 6.22
CA ALA A 2 -1.24 -4.62 4.86
C ALA A 2 -0.54 -3.29 4.50
N THR A 3 0.47 -3.36 3.63
CA THR A 3 1.22 -2.19 3.15
C THR A 3 1.05 -2.06 1.64
N LEU A 4 0.48 -0.95 1.20
CA LEU A 4 0.19 -0.65 -0.19
C LEU A 4 1.10 0.46 -0.68
N LEU A 5 1.63 0.26 -1.87
CA LEU A 5 2.57 1.19 -2.49
C LEU A 5 2.14 1.51 -3.93
N GLU A 6 2.03 2.81 -4.22
CA GLU A 6 2.00 3.31 -5.60
C GLU A 6 3.44 3.52 -6.06
N ARG A 7 3.82 2.85 -7.15
CA ARG A 7 5.22 2.70 -7.55
C ARG A 7 5.88 4.02 -7.99
N GLN A 8 5.15 4.91 -8.67
CA GLN A 8 5.71 6.15 -9.22
C GLN A 8 5.89 7.23 -8.15
N SER A 9 4.85 7.48 -7.37
CA SER A 9 4.81 8.49 -6.33
C SER A 9 5.37 8.02 -5.00
N ARG A 10 5.55 6.71 -4.81
CA ARG A 10 5.89 6.08 -3.52
C ARG A 10 4.84 6.29 -2.44
N PHE A 11 3.62 6.68 -2.83
CA PHE A 11 2.55 6.87 -1.88
C PHE A 11 2.28 5.55 -1.14
N THR A 12 2.38 5.61 0.19
CA THR A 12 2.22 4.50 1.11
C THR A 12 0.86 4.57 1.78
N LEU A 13 0.14 3.47 1.76
CA LEU A 13 -1.10 3.29 2.50
C LEU A 13 -0.96 2.05 3.40
N LEU A 14 -1.27 2.22 4.68
CA LEU A 14 -1.29 1.14 5.65
C LEU A 14 -2.74 0.78 5.94
N VAL A 15 -3.05 -0.51 5.91
CA VAL A 15 -4.43 -0.98 6.07
C VAL A 15 -4.51 -1.98 7.21
N GLU A 16 -5.42 -1.74 8.12
CA GLU A 16 -5.78 -2.67 9.17
C GLU A 16 -6.45 -3.89 8.52
N VAL A 17 -5.96 -5.09 8.79
CA VAL A 17 -6.52 -6.34 8.26
C VAL A 17 -6.76 -7.29 9.41
N ALA A 18 -7.98 -7.83 9.49
CA ALA A 18 -8.38 -8.76 10.54
C ALA A 18 -7.76 -10.15 10.38
N GLY A 19 -7.33 -10.49 9.16
CA GLY A 19 -6.75 -11.78 8.82
C GLY A 19 -5.79 -11.68 7.63
N LYS A 20 -5.00 -12.74 7.43
CA LYS A 20 -4.09 -12.89 6.27
C LYS A 20 -4.73 -13.63 5.10
N ASP A 21 -5.98 -14.05 5.23
CA ASP A 21 -6.71 -14.65 4.13
C ASP A 21 -7.12 -13.60 3.10
N THR A 22 -7.34 -14.06 1.88
CA THR A 22 -7.66 -13.21 0.74
C THR A 22 -8.92 -12.37 0.92
N VAL A 23 -9.94 -12.91 1.60
CA VAL A 23 -11.22 -12.21 1.80
C VAL A 23 -11.01 -11.05 2.77
N SER A 24 -10.37 -11.31 3.90
CA SER A 24 -10.03 -10.28 4.89
C SER A 24 -9.20 -9.15 4.29
N VAL A 25 -8.17 -9.49 3.51
CA VAL A 25 -7.30 -8.49 2.87
C VAL A 25 -8.10 -7.67 1.85
N VAL A 26 -8.73 -8.29 0.86
CA VAL A 26 -9.45 -7.56 -0.20
C VAL A 26 -10.55 -6.66 0.36
N ASN A 27 -11.32 -7.14 1.33
CA ASN A 27 -12.39 -6.35 1.96
C ASN A 27 -11.87 -5.14 2.71
N ALA A 28 -10.72 -5.25 3.36
CA ALA A 28 -10.08 -4.13 4.04
C ALA A 28 -9.48 -3.12 3.05
N LEU A 29 -8.94 -3.59 1.91
CA LEU A 29 -8.31 -2.72 0.91
C LEU A 29 -9.31 -1.83 0.16
N ILE A 30 -10.46 -2.37 -0.24
CA ILE A 30 -11.46 -1.65 -1.05
C ILE A 30 -11.82 -0.27 -0.48
N PRO A 31 -12.25 -0.12 0.79
CA PRO A 31 -12.64 1.18 1.34
C PRO A 31 -11.46 2.14 1.38
N GLN A 32 -10.24 1.68 1.69
CA GLN A 32 -9.07 2.56 1.77
C GLN A 32 -8.64 3.06 0.39
N VAL A 33 -8.61 2.17 -0.61
CA VAL A 33 -8.30 2.56 -1.99
C VAL A 33 -9.34 3.53 -2.55
N ARG A 34 -10.62 3.38 -2.17
CA ARG A 34 -11.71 4.31 -2.55
C ARG A 34 -11.62 5.68 -1.87
N ARG A 35 -10.72 5.88 -0.89
CA ARG A 35 -10.46 7.20 -0.27
C ARG A 35 -9.32 7.95 -0.95
N LEU A 36 -8.49 7.27 -1.74
CA LEU A 36 -7.36 7.90 -2.42
C LEU A 36 -7.83 8.93 -3.47
N PRO A 37 -7.10 10.03 -3.71
CA PRO A 37 -7.32 10.86 -4.88
C PRO A 37 -7.27 10.05 -6.18
N LEU A 38 -8.08 10.39 -7.18
CA LEU A 38 -8.11 9.69 -8.48
C LEU A 38 -6.72 9.64 -9.15
N THR A 39 -5.91 10.66 -8.93
CA THR A 39 -4.53 10.74 -9.44
C THR A 39 -3.62 9.63 -8.90
N LEU A 40 -3.88 9.14 -7.69
CA LEU A 40 -3.13 8.05 -7.04
C LEU A 40 -3.77 6.67 -7.27
N ARG A 41 -5.00 6.61 -7.80
CA ARG A 41 -5.72 5.35 -8.12
C ARG A 41 -5.34 4.75 -9.47
N ARG A 42 -4.09 4.90 -9.90
CA ARG A 42 -3.63 4.37 -11.20
C ARG A 42 -3.35 2.88 -11.11
N SER A 43 -2.48 2.51 -10.17
CA SER A 43 -2.09 1.12 -9.97
C SER A 43 -1.55 0.88 -8.57
N LEU A 44 -1.61 -0.38 -8.14
CA LEU A 44 -0.99 -0.88 -6.92
C LEU A 44 -0.02 -1.99 -7.29
N THR A 45 1.14 -2.01 -6.64
CA THR A 45 2.08 -3.12 -6.76
C THR A 45 2.06 -3.93 -5.47
N TRP A 46 1.95 -5.25 -5.56
CA TRP A 46 1.95 -6.18 -4.43
C TRP A 46 3.05 -7.23 -4.61
N ASP A 47 3.48 -7.83 -3.50
CA ASP A 47 4.30 -9.04 -3.54
C ASP A 47 3.46 -10.27 -4.02
N ARG A 48 4.04 -11.45 -4.15
CA ARG A 48 3.29 -12.64 -4.63
C ARG A 48 2.60 -13.40 -3.51
N GLY A 49 2.21 -12.74 -2.43
CA GLY A 49 1.45 -13.36 -1.35
C GLY A 49 0.11 -13.93 -1.82
N MET A 50 -0.29 -15.06 -1.24
CA MET A 50 -1.58 -15.70 -1.55
C MET A 50 -2.77 -14.85 -1.10
N GLU A 51 -2.56 -13.92 -0.17
CA GLU A 51 -3.58 -13.00 0.33
C GLU A 51 -4.16 -12.06 -0.74
N MET A 52 -3.58 -12.02 -1.94
CA MET A 52 -4.07 -11.26 -3.08
C MET A 52 -4.59 -12.15 -4.22
N ALA A 53 -4.90 -13.42 -3.95
CA ALA A 53 -5.45 -14.33 -4.96
C ALA A 53 -6.73 -13.79 -5.64
N ALA A 54 -7.58 -13.06 -4.90
CA ALA A 54 -8.81 -12.44 -5.40
C ALA A 54 -8.65 -10.94 -5.73
N HIS A 55 -7.44 -10.47 -6.04
CA HIS A 55 -7.17 -9.07 -6.45
C HIS A 55 -8.06 -8.56 -7.59
N LYS A 56 -8.60 -9.45 -8.44
CA LYS A 56 -9.57 -9.09 -9.48
C LYS A 56 -10.81 -8.39 -8.90
N HIS A 57 -11.28 -8.81 -7.73
CA HIS A 57 -12.41 -8.15 -7.05
C HIS A 57 -12.04 -6.73 -6.60
N LEU A 58 -10.81 -6.53 -6.11
CA LEU A 58 -10.30 -5.19 -5.79
C LEU A 58 -10.29 -4.29 -7.04
N THR A 59 -9.79 -4.80 -8.17
CA THR A 59 -9.77 -4.07 -9.45
C THR A 59 -11.18 -3.69 -9.89
N VAL A 60 -12.14 -4.62 -9.85
CA VAL A 60 -13.54 -4.35 -10.23
C VAL A 60 -14.17 -3.29 -9.32
N ALA A 61 -13.96 -3.39 -8.01
CA ALA A 61 -14.57 -2.48 -7.04
C ALA A 61 -13.95 -1.06 -7.04
N THR A 62 -12.69 -0.91 -7.44
CA THR A 62 -11.93 0.34 -7.27
C THR A 62 -11.44 0.96 -8.57
N LYS A 63 -11.48 0.21 -9.68
CA LYS A 63 -10.86 0.51 -10.98
C LYS A 63 -9.32 0.62 -10.94
N VAL A 64 -8.69 0.22 -9.84
CA VAL A 64 -7.23 0.26 -9.69
C VAL A 64 -6.62 -1.03 -10.21
N LYS A 65 -5.61 -0.92 -11.07
CA LYS A 65 -4.89 -2.09 -11.60
C LYS A 65 -3.91 -2.62 -10.54
N VAL A 66 -4.01 -3.90 -10.20
CA VAL A 66 -3.05 -4.58 -9.33
C VAL A 66 -1.99 -5.27 -10.19
N TYR A 67 -0.73 -5.01 -9.88
CA TYR A 67 0.44 -5.66 -10.48
C TYR A 67 1.19 -6.44 -9.41
N PHE A 68 1.72 -7.60 -9.79
CA PHE A 68 2.54 -8.43 -8.93
C PHE A 68 4.01 -8.28 -9.32
N CYS A 69 4.90 -8.27 -8.33
CA CYS A 69 6.34 -8.32 -8.62
C CYS A 69 6.69 -9.60 -9.38
N ASP A 70 7.63 -9.50 -10.32
CA ASP A 70 8.16 -10.63 -11.07
C ASP A 70 9.08 -11.49 -10.21
N PRO A 71 9.12 -12.83 -10.43
CA PRO A 71 10.04 -13.66 -9.70
C PRO A 71 11.47 -13.33 -10.15
N HIS A 72 12.43 -13.39 -9.24
CA HIS A 72 13.84 -13.03 -9.51
C HIS A 72 14.08 -11.56 -9.91
N SER A 73 13.15 -10.65 -9.60
CA SER A 73 13.30 -9.20 -9.84
C SER A 73 13.42 -8.39 -8.53
N PRO A 74 14.50 -8.57 -7.74
CA PRO A 74 14.65 -7.95 -6.42
C PRO A 74 14.69 -6.41 -6.48
N TRP A 75 15.06 -5.81 -7.62
CA TRP A 75 15.01 -4.35 -7.79
C TRP A 75 13.58 -3.78 -7.75
N GLN A 76 12.55 -4.58 -8.11
CA GLN A 76 11.16 -4.17 -7.95
C GLN A 76 10.76 -4.09 -6.47
N TRP A 77 11.45 -4.82 -5.60
CA TRP A 77 11.25 -4.83 -4.14
C TRP A 77 12.01 -3.73 -3.41
N GLY A 78 13.05 -3.12 -3.98
CA GLY A 78 13.90 -2.16 -3.25
C GLY A 78 13.12 -0.99 -2.62
N THR A 79 12.05 -0.55 -3.28
CA THR A 79 11.08 0.43 -2.74
C THR A 79 10.34 -0.09 -1.52
N ASN A 80 9.81 -1.31 -1.63
CA ASN A 80 9.04 -1.96 -0.58
C ASN A 80 9.94 -2.26 0.61
N GLU A 81 11.19 -2.69 0.37
CA GLU A 81 12.16 -2.95 1.43
C GLU A 81 12.53 -1.69 2.19
N ASN A 82 12.79 -0.57 1.49
CA ASN A 82 13.05 0.71 2.15
C ASN A 82 11.85 1.18 2.98
N THR A 83 10.64 1.09 2.43
CA THR A 83 9.41 1.46 3.15
C THR A 83 9.18 0.54 4.35
N ASN A 84 9.36 -0.76 4.19
CA ASN A 84 9.25 -1.74 5.27
C ASN A 84 10.31 -1.51 6.35
N ARG A 85 11.52 -1.09 5.98
CA ARG A 85 12.58 -0.72 6.92
C ARG A 85 12.19 0.51 7.75
N LEU A 86 11.58 1.52 7.14
CA LEU A 86 11.04 2.67 7.86
C LEU A 86 9.85 2.28 8.74
N LEU A 87 8.95 1.43 8.24
CA LEU A 87 7.83 0.91 9.03
C LEU A 87 8.30 0.13 10.26
N ARG A 88 9.45 -0.56 10.20
CA ARG A 88 10.02 -1.25 11.37
C ARG A 88 10.44 -0.30 12.50
N GLN A 89 10.63 0.99 12.23
CA GLN A 89 10.85 2.00 13.27
C GLN A 89 9.55 2.33 14.03
N TYR A 90 8.39 2.19 13.37
CA TYR A 90 7.07 2.40 13.97
C TYR A 90 6.47 1.11 14.55
N PHE A 91 6.73 -0.02 13.89
CA PHE A 91 6.24 -1.35 14.24
C PHE A 91 7.43 -2.32 14.31
N PRO A 92 8.17 -2.34 15.44
CA PRO A 92 9.24 -3.29 15.66
C PRO A 92 8.80 -4.75 15.43
N LYS A 93 9.78 -5.62 15.16
CA LYS A 93 9.49 -7.05 14.95
C LYS A 93 8.83 -7.63 16.22
N GLY A 94 7.70 -8.33 16.05
CA GLY A 94 6.94 -8.89 17.15
C GLY A 94 5.90 -7.95 17.75
N THR A 95 5.75 -6.72 17.24
CA THR A 95 4.66 -5.83 17.61
C THR A 95 3.31 -6.47 17.30
N ASP A 96 2.45 -6.51 18.31
CA ASP A 96 1.05 -6.88 18.18
C ASP A 96 0.31 -5.79 17.39
N LEU A 97 0.16 -6.02 16.09
CA LEU A 97 -0.50 -5.07 15.18
C LEU A 97 -2.01 -4.96 15.43
N ALA A 98 -2.63 -5.88 16.19
CA ALA A 98 -4.06 -5.80 16.52
C ALA A 98 -4.39 -4.61 17.44
N ARG A 99 -3.37 -4.03 18.10
CA ARG A 99 -3.53 -2.86 18.97
C ARG A 99 -3.58 -1.53 18.22
N TYR A 100 -3.30 -1.54 16.92
CA TYR A 100 -3.26 -0.34 16.09
C TYR A 100 -4.54 -0.25 15.28
N SER A 101 -5.30 0.81 15.53
CA SER A 101 -6.47 1.13 14.72
C SER A 101 -6.04 1.61 13.34
N GLN A 102 -6.94 1.55 12.37
CA GLN A 102 -6.76 2.20 11.08
C GLN A 102 -6.35 3.68 11.20
N ALA A 103 -6.85 4.41 12.21
CA ALA A 103 -6.47 5.80 12.44
C ALA A 103 -5.00 5.96 12.87
N ASP A 104 -4.45 5.01 13.62
CA ASP A 104 -3.03 4.99 13.99
C ASP A 104 -2.16 4.68 12.78
N LEU A 105 -2.59 3.73 11.96
CA LEU A 105 -1.94 3.39 10.70
C LEU A 105 -1.94 4.58 9.72
N ASP A 106 -3.05 5.31 9.62
CA ASP A 106 -3.18 6.51 8.79
C ASP A 106 -2.19 7.60 9.23
N ARG A 107 -1.99 7.80 10.55
CA ARG A 107 -1.00 8.75 11.09
C ARG A 107 0.43 8.38 10.71
N VAL A 108 0.78 7.09 10.77
CA VAL A 108 2.11 6.61 10.35
C VAL A 108 2.29 6.76 8.85
N ALA A 109 1.29 6.36 8.05
CA ALA A 109 1.31 6.51 6.59
C ALA A 109 1.47 7.97 6.18
N LEU A 110 0.77 8.90 6.85
CA LEU A 110 0.91 10.33 6.61
C LEU A 110 2.35 10.81 6.83
N ARG A 111 2.98 10.40 7.94
CA ARG A 111 4.39 10.75 8.22
C ARG A 111 5.32 10.25 7.12
N LEU A 112 5.13 9.02 6.63
CA LEU A 112 5.93 8.47 5.53
C LEU A 112 5.71 9.23 4.22
N ASN A 113 4.46 9.57 3.90
CA ASN A 113 4.10 10.32 2.69
C ASN A 113 4.58 11.78 2.70
N LEU A 114 4.84 12.35 3.87
CA LEU A 114 5.48 13.67 4.01
C LEU A 114 6.99 13.61 3.74
N ILE A 115 7.65 12.47 4.04
CA ILE A 115 9.08 12.27 3.80
C ILE A 115 9.36 12.00 2.32
N PHE A 116 8.46 11.29 1.63
CA PHE A 116 8.51 11.05 0.19
C PHE A 116 7.35 11.78 -0.49
N PRO A 117 7.46 13.09 -0.74
CA PRO A 117 6.37 13.82 -1.36
C PRO A 117 6.05 13.20 -2.72
N VAL A 118 4.77 12.87 -2.91
CA VAL A 118 4.19 12.60 -4.23
C VAL A 118 4.68 13.71 -5.14
N ALA A 119 5.47 13.36 -6.17
CA ALA A 119 5.96 14.35 -7.12
C ALA A 119 4.78 15.21 -7.58
N ARG A 120 4.80 16.51 -7.27
CA ARG A 120 3.77 17.42 -7.75
C ARG A 120 3.69 17.25 -9.28
N PRO A 121 2.50 17.28 -9.88
CA PRO A 121 2.40 17.28 -11.34
C PRO A 121 3.34 18.36 -11.85
N ARG A 122 4.30 17.99 -12.71
CA ARG A 122 5.15 18.98 -13.39
C ARG A 122 4.17 19.94 -14.06
N GLY A 123 4.17 21.20 -13.61
CA GLY A 123 3.38 22.24 -14.24
C GLY A 123 3.69 22.22 -15.72
N ILE A 124 2.65 22.16 -16.54
CA ILE A 124 2.76 22.48 -17.94
C ILE A 124 3.03 23.98 -17.95
N SER A 125 4.29 24.36 -18.17
CA SER A 125 4.62 25.73 -18.56
C SER A 125 4.03 25.93 -19.94
N SER A 126 2.96 26.73 -20.01
CA SER A 126 2.50 27.40 -21.23
C SER A 126 3.48 28.48 -21.65
#